data_AF-A0A553KG66-F1
#
_entry.id   AF-A0A553KG66-F1
#
_cell.length_a   1.000
_cell.length_b   1.000
_cell.length_c   1.000
_cell.angle_alpha   90.00
_cell.angle_beta   90.00
_cell.angle_gamma   90.00
#
_symmetry.space_group_name_H-M   'P 1'
#
loop_
_entity.id
_entity.type
_entity.pdbx_description
1 polymer ?
#
loop_
_entity_poly.entity_id
_entity_poly.type
_entity_poly.pdbx_seq_one_letter_code
_entity_poly.pdbx_strand_id
1 'polypeptide(L)' 'MFAPVLGGLWQHRDVVEDVFDIDDLLDAHEIMAVREENIRRAQEAARLQQEGGTLR' A
#
# COMPACT_ATOMS: atom_id res chain seq x y z
N MET A 1 -4.15 -5.89 16.36
CA MET A 1 -3.34 -4.72 15.95
C MET A 1 -3.84 -4.30 14.57
N PHE A 2 -4.07 -3.01 14.35
CA PHE A 2 -4.70 -2.50 13.12
C PHE A 2 -3.75 -2.59 11.92
N ALA A 3 -4.28 -2.91 10.73
CA ALA A 3 -3.48 -3.12 9.53
C ALA A 3 -2.63 -1.90 9.11
N PRO A 4 -3.13 -0.64 9.18
CA PRO A 4 -2.31 0.54 8.91
C PRO A 4 -1.11 0.70 9.84
N VAL A 5 -1.22 0.25 11.10
CA VAL A 5 -0.10 0.28 12.06
C VAL A 5 0.94 -0.78 11.71
N LEU A 6 0.51 -1.99 11.36
CA LEU A 6 1.42 -3.06 10.91
C LEU A 6 2.11 -2.72 9.58
N GLY A 7 1.39 -2.04 8.68
CA GLY A 7 1.91 -1.56 7.40
C GLY A 7 2.80 -0.31 7.50
N GLY A 8 3.03 0.21 8.71
CA GLY A 8 3.83 1.41 8.96
C GLY A 8 3.21 2.70 8.42
N LEU A 9 1.93 2.69 8.05
CA LEU A 9 1.19 3.87 7.62
C LEU A 9 0.85 4.75 8.83
N TRP A 10 0.50 4.13 9.96
CA TRP A 10 0.14 4.79 11.22
C TRP A 10 1.02 4.33 12.38
N GLN A 11 1.07 5.13 13.45
CA GLN A 11 1.62 4.73 14.73
C GLN A 11 0.51 4.19 15.65
N HIS A 12 0.87 3.38 16.65
CA HIS A 12 -0.11 2.90 17.63
C HIS A 12 -0.79 4.05 18.39
N ARG A 13 -0.05 5.16 18.61
CA ARG A 13 -0.55 6.37 19.25
C ARG A 13 -1.75 6.97 18.51
N ASP A 14 -1.68 7.00 17.18
CA ASP A 14 -2.70 7.64 16.34
C ASP A 14 -4.07 6.95 16.48
N VAL A 15 -4.08 5.66 16.83
CA VAL A 15 -5.29 4.87 17.07
C VAL A 15 -5.88 5.10 18.46
N VAL A 16 -5.03 5.27 19.49
CA VAL A 16 -5.47 5.33 20.89
C VAL A 16 -5.78 6.73 21.38
N GLU A 17 -5.24 7.76 20.71
CA GLU A 17 -5.49 9.17 21.04
C GLU A 17 -6.69 9.77 20.30
N ASP A 18 -7.52 8.92 19.67
CA ASP A 18 -8.74 9.33 18.93
C ASP A 18 -8.45 10.37 17.83
N VAL A 19 -7.25 10.27 17.25
CA VAL A 19 -6.80 11.17 16.16
C VAL A 19 -7.48 10.82 14.85
N PHE A 20 -7.80 9.53 14.68
CA PHE A 20 -8.43 8.98 13.49
C PHE A 20 -9.65 8.17 13.89
N ASP A 21 -10.74 8.37 13.16
CA ASP A 21 -11.98 7.64 13.37
C ASP A 21 -12.06 6.37 12.50
N ILE A 22 -13.26 5.77 12.46
CA ILE A 22 -13.47 4.55 11.68
C ILE A 22 -13.45 4.79 10.16
N ASP A 23 -13.82 5.99 9.70
CA ASP A 23 -13.80 6.33 8.28
C ASP A 23 -12.35 6.49 7.83
N ASP A 24 -11.51 7.16 8.65
CA ASP A 24 -10.06 7.23 8.40
C ASP A 24 -9.41 5.84 8.31
N LEU A 25 -9.89 4.88 9.12
CA LEU A 25 -9.39 3.50 9.09
C LEU A 25 -9.75 2.80 7.77
N LEU A 26 -10.95 3.04 7.24
CA LEU A 26 -11.38 2.49 5.95
C LEU A 26 -10.56 3.10 4.81
N ASP A 27 -10.35 4.41 4.81
CA ASP A 27 -9.52 5.10 3.82
C ASP A 27 -8.08 4.58 3.84
N ALA A 28 -7.52 4.36 5.02
CA ALA A 28 -6.19 3.78 5.17
C ALA A 28 -6.09 2.37 4.56
N HIS A 29 -7.13 1.55 4.71
CA HIS A 29 -7.21 0.25 4.06
C HIS A 29 -7.26 0.34 2.53
N GLU A 30 -8.01 1.28 1.98
CA GLU A 30 -8.08 1.52 0.54
C GLU A 30 -6.73 1.97 -0.03
N ILE A 31 -6.07 2.92 0.65
CA ILE A 31 -4.73 3.38 0.28
C ILE A 31 -3.73 2.22 0.24
N MET A 32 -3.78 1.33 1.23
CA MET A 32 -2.91 0.15 1.28
C MET A 32 -3.18 -0.80 0.09
N ALA A 33 -4.44 -1.08 -0.21
CA ALA A 33 -4.82 -1.95 -1.34
C ALA A 33 -4.37 -1.36 -2.68
N VAL A 34 -4.56 -0.06 -2.90
CA VAL A 34 -4.11 0.63 -4.12
C VAL A 34 -2.59 0.62 -4.24
N ARG A 35 -1.87 0.81 -3.13
CA ARG A 35 -0.40 0.74 -3.12
C ARG A 35 0.11 -0.64 -3.55
N GLU A 36 -0.49 -1.71 -3.05
CA GLU A 36 -0.11 -3.09 -3.42
C GLU A 36 -0.35 -3.36 -4.90
N GLU A 37 -1.51 -2.96 -5.44
CA GLU A 37 -1.80 -3.12 -6.88
C GLU A 37 -0.82 -2.30 -7.75
N ASN A 38 -0.45 -1.09 -7.32
CA ASN A 38 0.55 -0.29 -8.03
C ASN A 38 1.94 -0.95 -8.03
N ILE A 39 2.36 -1.54 -6.91
CA ILE A 39 3.62 -2.31 -6.82
C ILE A 39 3.56 -3.50 -7.78
N ARG A 40 2.45 -4.25 -7.80
CA ARG A 40 2.25 -5.38 -8.70
C ARG A 40 2.37 -4.96 -10.17
N ARG A 41 1.69 -3.89 -10.56
CA ARG A 41 1.75 -3.34 -11.93
C ARG A 41 3.14 -2.85 -12.31
N ALA A 42 3.84 -2.20 -11.39
CA ALA A 42 5.22 -1.76 -11.62
C ALA A 42 6.17 -2.94 -11.86
N GLN A 43 6.01 -4.02 -11.08
CA GLN A 43 6.79 -5.25 -11.27
C GLN A 43 6.48 -5.91 -12.62
N GLU A 44 5.21 -5.97 -13.02
CA GLU A 44 4.78 -6.51 -14.32
C GLU A 44 5.38 -5.71 -15.48
N ALA A 45 5.30 -4.37 -15.42
CA ALA A 45 5.90 -3.49 -16.42
C ALA A 45 7.43 -3.66 -16.51
N ALA A 46 8.11 -3.79 -15.37
CA ALA A 46 9.56 -4.02 -15.33
C ALA A 46 9.95 -5.36 -15.97
N ARG A 47 9.18 -6.44 -15.74
CA ARG A 47 9.40 -7.75 -16.39
C ARG A 47 9.24 -7.66 -17.89
N LEU A 48 8.15 -7.06 -18.38
CA LEU A 48 7.90 -6.90 -19.81
C LEU A 48 8.98 -6.06 -20.51
N GLN A 49 9.53 -5.04 -19.84
CA GLN A 49 10.66 -4.26 -20.38
C GLN A 49 11.94 -5.09 -20.49
N GLN A 50 12.23 -5.97 -19.52
CA GLN A 50 13.38 -6.86 -19.57
C GLN A 50 13.24 -7.92 -20.69
N GLU A 51 12.06 -8.51 -20.83
CA GLU A 51 11.77 -9.50 -21.88
C GLU A 51 11.79 -8.87 -23.27
N GLY A 52 11.17 -7.69 -23.44
CA GLY A 52 11.16 -6.95 -24.70
C GLY A 52 12.51 -6.34 -25.10
N GLY A 53 13.39 -6.06 -24.12
CA GLY A 53 14.76 -5.60 -24.35
C GLY A 53 15.76 -6.70 -24.70
N THR A 54 15.44 -7.96 -24.39
CA THR A 54 16.31 -9.14 -24.65
C THR A 54 16.17 -9.65 -26.10
N LEU A 55 15.14 -9.21 -26.83
CA LEU A 55 14.85 -9.61 -28.23
C LEU A 55 15.31 -8.57 -29.28
N ARG A 56 16.20 -7.63 -28.94
CA ARG A 56 16.77 -6.65 -29.88
C ARG A 56 18.25 -6.89 -30.13
#